data_AF-A0A1G5QH08-F1
#
_entry.id   AF-A0A1G5QH08-F1
#
_cell.length_a   1.000
_cell.length_b   1.000
_cell.length_c   1.000
_cell.angle_alpha   90.00
_cell.angle_beta   90.00
_cell.angle_gamma   90.00
#
_symmetry.space_group_name_H-M   'P 1'
#
loop_
_entity.id
_entity.type
_entity.pdbx_description
1 polymer ?
#
loop_
_entity_poly.entity_id
_entity_poly.type
_entity_poly.pdbx_seq_one_letter_code
_entity_poly.pdbx_strand_id
1 'polypeptide(L)'
;MAHAQFETIHPFADGNGRTGRAIVSALLRAKGVTENVTIPVSSGLLTDTRLYFDALGAYRMGNILPIVQRFAESALLAVDNGRLLAADIKAVQSEFRTRVGPARDSVLKVLALLPREPAITAEMAAEYAGVSTATAYRAVQRLQEAGVLSPAGRVRGVRAWIASDIVAALDDFAARAGRRIRP
;
A
#
# COMPACT_ATOMS: atom_id res chain seq x y z
N MET A 1 18.26 3.08 15.43
CA MET A 1 19.74 3.00 15.45
C MET A 1 20.30 2.26 14.23
N ALA A 2 19.95 0.99 13.98
CA ALA A 2 20.48 0.23 12.83
C ALA A 2 20.34 0.96 11.48
N HIS A 3 19.21 1.61 11.22
CA HIS A 3 19.01 2.44 10.03
C HIS A 3 20.04 3.58 9.90
N ALA A 4 20.21 4.37 10.96
CA ALA A 4 21.16 5.49 10.99
C ALA A 4 22.61 5.03 10.80
N GLN A 5 22.98 3.90 11.39
CA GLN A 5 24.31 3.31 11.22
C GLN A 5 24.53 2.86 9.77
N PHE A 6 23.55 2.17 9.18
CA PHE A 6 23.63 1.73 7.78
C PHE A 6 23.78 2.91 6.81
N GLU A 7 22.97 3.97 6.99
CA GLU A 7 23.04 5.19 6.17
C GLU A 7 24.35 5.97 6.37
N THR A 8 24.99 5.81 7.54
CA THR A 8 26.30 6.42 7.85
C THR A 8 27.45 5.65 7.21
N ILE A 9 27.43 4.31 7.24
CA ILE A 9 28.43 3.47 6.57
C ILE A 9 28.36 3.66 5.05
N HIS A 10 27.14 3.79 4.51
CA HIS A 10 26.88 4.00 3.09
C HIS A 10 27.58 2.99 2.17
N PRO A 11 27.35 1.67 2.36
CA PRO A 11 28.20 0.61 1.80
C PRO A 11 28.06 0.38 0.28
N PHE A 12 27.02 0.92 -0.36
CA PHE A 12 26.76 0.71 -1.78
C PHE A 12 26.99 1.97 -2.62
N ALA A 13 27.25 1.79 -3.92
CA ALA A 13 27.40 2.90 -4.87
C ALA A 13 26.08 3.65 -5.15
N ASP A 14 24.94 2.94 -5.09
CA ASP A 14 23.60 3.51 -5.15
C ASP A 14 22.63 2.62 -4.33
N GLY A 15 21.46 3.15 -3.99
CA GLY A 15 20.37 2.40 -3.38
C GLY A 15 20.44 2.29 -1.87
N ASN A 16 21.42 2.90 -1.20
CA ASN A 16 21.55 2.88 0.27
C ASN A 16 20.24 3.25 0.95
N GLY A 17 19.61 4.36 0.56
CA GLY A 17 18.32 4.77 1.12
C GLY A 17 17.23 3.68 1.01
N ARG A 18 17.13 2.99 -0.13
CA ARG A 18 16.13 1.93 -0.34
C ARG A 18 16.43 0.72 0.54
N THR A 19 17.71 0.31 0.60
CA THR A 19 18.15 -0.82 1.41
C THR A 19 18.02 -0.55 2.90
N GLY A 20 18.42 0.64 3.36
CA GLY A 20 18.30 1.06 4.75
C GLY A 20 16.86 1.03 5.26
N ARG A 21 15.90 1.39 4.41
CA ARG A 21 14.47 1.28 4.69
C ARG A 21 13.95 -0.15 4.69
N ALA A 22 14.42 -0.99 3.76
CA ALA A 22 14.07 -2.41 3.75
C ALA A 22 14.56 -3.13 5.03
N ILE A 23 15.76 -2.78 5.51
CA ILE A 23 16.32 -3.28 6.77
C ILE A 23 15.42 -2.93 7.96
N VAL A 24 14.88 -1.71 8.00
CA VAL A 24 13.92 -1.29 9.04
C VAL A 24 12.72 -2.24 9.09
N SER A 25 12.07 -2.44 7.95
CA SER A 25 10.92 -3.33 7.84
C SER A 25 11.26 -4.77 8.26
N ALA A 26 12.41 -5.27 7.84
CA ALA A 26 12.87 -6.61 8.21
C ALA A 26 13.13 -6.74 9.72
N LEU A 27 13.74 -5.73 10.35
CA LEU A 27 14.00 -5.73 11.80
C LEU A 27 12.71 -5.68 12.62
N LEU A 28 11.75 -4.84 12.24
CA LEU A 28 10.45 -4.76 12.93
C LEU A 28 9.72 -6.11 12.88
N ARG A 29 9.73 -6.77 11.71
CA ARG A 29 9.17 -8.12 11.55
C ARG A 29 9.92 -9.16 12.36
N ALA A 30 11.25 -9.18 12.30
CA ALA A 30 12.08 -10.13 13.05
C ALA A 30 11.94 -9.96 14.57
N LYS A 31 11.58 -8.76 15.04
CA LYS A 31 11.32 -8.47 16.46
C LYS A 31 9.85 -8.66 16.87
N GLY A 32 8.97 -9.09 15.96
CA GLY A 32 7.55 -9.30 16.26
C GLY A 32 6.75 -8.00 16.48
N VAL A 33 7.31 -6.84 16.13
CA VAL A 33 6.60 -5.55 16.24
C VAL A 33 5.53 -5.42 15.16
N THR A 34 5.78 -6.03 14.00
CA THR A 34 4.81 -6.12 12.90
C THR A 34 4.60 -7.58 12.53
N GLU A 35 3.36 -8.04 12.63
CA GLU A 35 3.00 -9.44 12.30
C GLU A 35 2.56 -9.59 10.84
N ASN A 36 1.72 -8.66 10.36
CA ASN A 36 1.00 -8.81 9.09
C ASN A 36 1.18 -7.66 8.09
N VAL A 37 1.79 -6.54 8.50
CA VAL A 37 1.86 -5.32 7.68
C VAL A 37 3.22 -4.65 7.81
N THR A 38 3.80 -4.24 6.68
CA THR A 38 4.93 -3.31 6.65
C THR A 38 4.45 -1.90 6.94
N ILE A 39 4.81 -1.35 8.11
CA ILE A 39 4.55 0.05 8.43
C ILE A 39 5.44 0.91 7.51
N PRO A 40 4.90 1.88 6.76
CA PRO A 40 5.68 2.76 5.90
C PRO A 40 6.40 3.83 6.74
N VAL A 41 7.16 3.44 7.78
CA VAL A 41 7.93 4.38 8.64
C VAL A 41 8.80 5.31 7.79
N SER A 42 9.21 4.85 6.61
CA SER A 42 9.97 5.64 5.67
C SER A 42 9.25 6.84 5.07
N SER A 43 7.92 6.82 4.98
CA SER A 43 7.17 7.91 4.37
C SER A 43 7.11 9.13 5.29
N GLY A 44 6.92 8.91 6.61
CA GLY A 44 6.99 9.98 7.60
C GLY A 44 8.41 10.53 7.78
N LEU A 45 9.44 9.69 7.76
CA LEU A 45 10.84 10.12 7.85
C LEU A 45 11.27 11.04 6.71
N LEU A 46 10.68 10.87 5.53
CA LEU A 46 11.01 11.66 4.33
C LEU A 46 10.01 12.78 4.06
N THR A 47 9.01 12.98 4.93
CA THR A 47 8.08 14.11 4.83
C THR A 47 8.83 15.44 5.03
N ASP A 48 9.80 15.48 5.97
CA ASP A 48 10.78 16.55 6.10
C ASP A 48 12.20 15.97 5.99
N THR A 49 12.73 15.96 4.77
CA THR A 49 14.07 15.43 4.49
C THR A 49 15.16 16.21 5.21
N ARG A 50 14.97 17.51 5.49
CA ARG A 50 15.97 18.33 6.16
C ARG A 50 16.12 17.86 7.61
N LEU A 51 15.01 17.75 8.34
CA LEU A 51 15.04 17.27 9.73
C LEU A 51 15.60 15.85 9.84
N TYR A 52 15.38 15.00 8.84
CA TYR A 52 15.98 13.67 8.78
C TYR A 52 17.51 13.73 8.62
N PHE A 53 18.02 14.54 7.69
CA PHE A 53 19.47 14.69 7.51
C PHE A 53 20.14 15.39 8.68
N ASP A 54 19.48 16.36 9.32
CA ASP A 54 19.96 16.99 10.56
C ASP A 54 20.07 15.96 11.68
N ALA A 55 19.08 15.08 11.83
CA ALA A 55 19.11 13.98 12.80
C ALA A 55 20.22 12.95 12.50
N LEU A 56 20.49 12.65 11.23
CA LEU A 56 21.65 11.84 10.83
C LEU A 56 22.98 12.55 11.12
N GLY A 57 23.05 13.87 10.92
CA GLY A 57 24.22 14.68 11.26
C GLY A 57 24.51 14.64 12.76
N ALA A 58 23.47 14.83 13.58
CA ALA A 58 23.57 14.71 15.03
C ALA A 58 24.04 13.30 15.46
N TYR A 59 23.51 12.25 14.82
CA TYR A 59 23.93 10.88 15.07
C TYR A 59 25.43 10.66 14.81
N ARG A 60 25.95 11.20 13.71
CA ARG A 60 27.39 11.12 13.35
C ARG A 60 28.29 11.87 14.35
N MET A 61 27.75 12.89 15.02
CA MET A 61 28.42 13.61 16.10
C MET A 61 28.26 12.95 17.49
N GLY A 62 27.64 11.77 17.56
CA GLY A 62 27.43 11.01 18.80
C GLY A 62 26.11 11.30 19.51
N ASN A 63 25.29 12.23 19.01
CA ASN A 63 23.97 12.51 19.57
C ASN A 63 22.89 11.62 18.92
N ILE A 64 22.51 10.55 19.62
CA ILE A 64 21.57 9.53 19.11
C ILE A 64 20.11 9.97 19.21
N LEU A 65 19.78 10.88 20.13
CA LEU A 65 18.39 11.17 20.49
C LEU A 65 17.55 11.69 19.32
N PRO A 66 18.01 12.63 18.47
CA PRO A 66 17.21 13.17 17.37
C PRO A 66 16.72 12.10 16.39
N ILE A 67 17.59 11.16 16.01
CA ILE A 67 17.22 10.13 15.04
C ILE A 67 16.26 9.10 15.63
N VAL A 68 16.34 8.83 16.93
CA VAL A 68 15.38 7.98 17.63
C VAL A 68 14.01 8.65 17.70
N GLN A 69 13.95 9.94 18.07
CA GLN A 69 12.71 10.71 18.14
C GLN A 69 12.01 10.77 16.78
N ARG A 70 12.74 11.15 15.72
CA ARG A 70 12.20 11.20 14.35
C ARG A 70 11.64 9.86 13.90
N PHE A 71 12.34 8.77 14.21
CA PHE A 71 11.89 7.43 13.86
C PHE A 71 10.62 7.03 14.63
N ALA A 72 10.55 7.33 15.92
CA ALA A 72 9.38 7.03 16.74
C ALA A 72 8.14 7.83 16.29
N GLU A 73 8.28 9.14 16.09
CA GLU A 73 7.22 10.00 15.58
C GLU A 73 6.73 9.51 14.21
N SER A 74 7.66 9.22 13.30
CA SER A 74 7.31 8.71 11.98
C SER A 74 6.64 7.36 12.01
N ALA A 75 6.99 6.48 12.95
CA ALA A 75 6.35 5.19 13.11
C ALA A 75 4.90 5.35 13.59
N LEU A 76 4.65 6.25 14.55
CA LEU A 76 3.31 6.56 15.05
C LEU A 76 2.41 7.12 13.95
N LEU A 77 2.89 8.12 13.20
CA LEU A 77 2.16 8.70 12.06
C LEU A 77 1.83 7.64 10.99
N ALA A 78 2.78 6.75 10.70
CA ALA A 78 2.58 5.68 9.74
C ALA A 78 1.55 4.65 10.20
N VAL A 79 1.50 4.33 11.50
CA VAL A 79 0.48 3.46 12.09
C VAL A 79 -0.90 4.09 11.98
N ASP A 80 -1.04 5.38 12.30
CA ASP A 80 -2.33 6.07 12.24
C ASP A 80 -2.84 6.19 10.80
N ASN A 81 -1.97 6.53 9.85
CA ASN A 81 -2.35 6.55 8.43
C ASN A 81 -2.71 5.14 7.91
N GLY A 82 -2.01 4.10 8.37
CA GLY A 82 -2.34 2.71 8.04
C GLY A 82 -3.70 2.26 8.59
N ARG A 83 -4.06 2.68 9.81
CA ARG A 83 -5.39 2.44 10.39
C ARG A 83 -6.49 3.13 9.59
N LEU A 84 -6.25 4.37 9.16
CA LEU A 84 -7.17 5.11 8.32
C LEU A 84 -7.39 4.40 6.97
N LEU A 85 -6.31 4.00 6.28
CA LEU A 85 -6.43 3.21 5.05
C LEU A 85 -7.24 1.92 5.27
N ALA A 86 -6.99 1.20 6.36
CA ALA A 86 -7.75 -0.01 6.66
C ALA A 86 -9.25 0.26 6.89
N ALA A 87 -9.59 1.41 7.48
CA ALA A 87 -10.98 1.85 7.63
C ALA A 87 -11.59 2.26 6.28
N ASP A 88 -10.87 3.03 5.47
CA ASP A 88 -11.28 3.47 4.13
C ASP A 88 -11.59 2.26 3.23
N ILE A 89 -10.69 1.27 3.18
CA ILE A 89 -10.89 0.03 2.40
C ILE A 89 -12.13 -0.74 2.89
N LYS A 90 -12.35 -0.85 4.21
CA LYS A 90 -13.55 -1.51 4.76
C LYS A 90 -14.83 -0.78 4.37
N ALA A 91 -14.82 0.55 4.39
CA ALA A 91 -15.96 1.37 3.99
C ALA A 91 -16.29 1.15 2.51
N VAL A 92 -15.28 1.21 1.63
CA VAL A 92 -15.43 0.93 0.19
C VAL A 92 -15.98 -0.48 -0.05
N GLN A 93 -15.46 -1.49 0.64
CA GLN A 93 -15.98 -2.86 0.53
C GLN A 93 -17.46 -2.99 0.94
N SER A 94 -17.89 -2.29 1.99
CA SER A 94 -19.28 -2.27 2.42
C SER A 94 -20.17 -1.61 1.36
N GLU A 95 -19.71 -0.49 0.81
CA GLU A 95 -20.42 0.23 -0.25
C GLU A 95 -20.54 -0.60 -1.53
N PHE A 96 -19.48 -1.30 -1.92
CA PHE A 96 -19.50 -2.24 -3.03
C PHE A 96 -20.55 -3.33 -2.85
N ARG A 97 -20.65 -3.93 -1.65
CA ARG A 97 -21.68 -4.93 -1.36
C ARG A 97 -23.09 -4.34 -1.50
N THR A 98 -23.30 -3.11 -1.03
CA THR A 98 -24.58 -2.41 -1.18
C THR A 98 -24.93 -2.12 -2.64
N ARG A 99 -23.98 -1.63 -3.44
CA ARG A 99 -24.18 -1.36 -4.88
C ARG A 99 -24.45 -2.63 -5.70
N VAL A 100 -23.77 -3.73 -5.35
CA VAL A 100 -23.93 -5.02 -6.03
C VAL A 100 -25.23 -5.71 -5.64
N GLY A 101 -25.69 -5.56 -4.39
CA GLY A 101 -26.88 -6.24 -3.88
C GLY A 101 -26.75 -7.78 -3.89
N PRO A 102 -27.87 -8.51 -3.89
CA PRO A 102 -27.86 -9.98 -4.01
C PRO A 102 -27.15 -10.42 -5.29
N ALA A 103 -26.12 -11.26 -5.14
CA ALA A 103 -25.30 -11.69 -6.25
C ALA A 103 -24.89 -13.16 -6.14
N ARG A 104 -24.54 -13.74 -7.29
CA ARG A 104 -24.02 -15.11 -7.36
C ARG A 104 -22.65 -15.20 -6.68
N ASP A 105 -22.31 -16.41 -6.22
CA ASP A 105 -21.02 -16.71 -5.58
C ASP A 105 -19.82 -16.23 -6.41
N SER A 106 -19.85 -16.39 -7.75
CA SER A 106 -18.78 -15.90 -8.63
C SER A 106 -18.58 -14.39 -8.55
N VAL A 107 -19.64 -13.60 -8.39
CA VAL A 107 -19.55 -12.14 -8.23
C VAL A 107 -18.95 -11.80 -6.87
N LEU A 108 -19.41 -12.47 -5.82
CA LEU A 108 -18.94 -12.23 -4.45
C LEU A 108 -17.46 -12.59 -4.29
N LYS A 109 -17.00 -13.67 -4.93
CA LYS A 109 -15.58 -14.06 -4.97
C LYS A 109 -14.71 -13.05 -5.68
N VAL A 110 -15.14 -12.57 -6.86
CA VAL A 110 -14.39 -11.52 -7.58
C VAL A 110 -14.40 -10.22 -6.79
N LEU A 111 -15.50 -9.88 -6.12
CA LEU A 111 -15.58 -8.71 -5.24
C LEU A 111 -14.59 -8.80 -4.06
N ALA A 112 -14.44 -9.99 -3.48
CA ALA A 112 -13.50 -10.23 -2.37
C ALA A 112 -12.02 -10.13 -2.79
N LEU A 113 -11.71 -10.27 -4.09
CA LEU A 113 -10.37 -10.10 -4.64
C LEU A 113 -9.91 -8.64 -4.66
N LEU A 114 -10.83 -7.69 -4.87
CA LEU A 114 -10.50 -6.30 -5.21
C LEU A 114 -9.62 -5.53 -4.20
N PRO A 115 -9.74 -5.73 -2.87
CA PRO A 115 -8.82 -5.09 -1.92
C PRO A 115 -7.37 -5.55 -2.05
N ARG A 116 -7.18 -6.78 -2.55
CA ARG A 116 -5.86 -7.36 -2.78
C ARG A 116 -5.35 -7.00 -4.18
N GLU A 117 -6.22 -7.09 -5.18
CA GLU A 117 -5.93 -6.76 -6.57
C GLU A 117 -6.94 -5.73 -7.09
N PRO A 118 -6.66 -4.42 -6.95
CA PRO A 118 -7.58 -3.36 -7.38
C PRO A 118 -7.69 -3.25 -8.91
N ALA A 119 -6.74 -3.82 -9.65
CA ALA A 119 -6.76 -3.90 -11.10
C ALA A 119 -6.75 -5.38 -11.52
N ILE A 120 -7.76 -5.81 -12.27
CA ILE A 120 -7.95 -7.22 -12.63
C ILE A 120 -8.25 -7.38 -14.12
N THR A 121 -7.95 -8.57 -14.65
CA THR A 121 -8.50 -9.07 -15.91
C THR A 121 -9.55 -10.16 -15.63
N ALA A 122 -10.29 -10.57 -16.65
CA ALA A 122 -11.28 -11.64 -16.52
C ALA A 122 -10.62 -13.00 -16.20
N GLU A 123 -9.40 -13.22 -16.67
CA GLU A 123 -8.59 -14.41 -16.42
C GLU A 123 -8.12 -14.48 -14.97
N MET A 124 -7.62 -13.36 -14.42
CA MET A 124 -7.29 -13.25 -12.99
C MET A 124 -8.52 -13.54 -12.11
N ALA A 125 -9.67 -12.98 -12.50
CA ALA A 125 -10.94 -13.22 -11.82
C ALA A 125 -11.38 -14.69 -11.91
N ALA A 126 -11.18 -15.34 -13.06
CA ALA A 126 -11.51 -16.75 -13.28
C ALA A 126 -10.66 -17.68 -12.42
N GLU A 127 -9.34 -17.46 -12.42
CA GLU A 127 -8.38 -18.21 -11.61
C GLU A 127 -8.70 -18.08 -10.13
N TYR A 128 -8.89 -16.85 -9.65
CA TYR A 128 -9.17 -16.61 -8.24
C TYR A 128 -10.52 -17.17 -7.78
N ALA A 129 -11.57 -17.01 -8.59
CA ALA A 129 -12.91 -17.47 -8.22
C ALA A 129 -13.12 -18.99 -8.46
N GLY A 130 -12.19 -19.66 -9.16
CA GLY A 130 -12.29 -21.07 -9.52
C GLY A 130 -13.42 -21.36 -10.50
N VAL A 131 -13.64 -20.48 -11.48
CA VAL A 131 -14.74 -20.57 -12.45
C VAL A 131 -14.25 -20.44 -13.89
N SER A 132 -15.09 -20.78 -14.86
CA SER A 132 -14.76 -20.53 -16.27
C SER A 132 -14.57 -19.04 -16.56
N THR A 133 -13.71 -18.72 -17.53
CA THR A 133 -13.47 -17.34 -18.00
C THR A 133 -14.76 -16.63 -18.41
N ALA A 134 -15.69 -17.33 -19.06
CA ALA A 134 -17.01 -16.79 -19.40
C ALA A 134 -17.85 -16.42 -18.16
N THR A 135 -17.75 -17.19 -17.07
CA THR A 135 -18.44 -16.89 -15.80
C THR A 135 -17.79 -15.72 -15.07
N ALA A 136 -16.47 -15.67 -15.06
CA ALA A 136 -15.72 -14.53 -14.51
C ALA A 136 -16.00 -13.24 -15.28
N TYR A 137 -16.08 -13.30 -16.62
CA TYR A 137 -16.42 -12.14 -17.44
C TYR A 137 -17.81 -11.59 -17.10
N ARG A 138 -18.82 -12.46 -16.94
CA ARG A 138 -20.15 -12.05 -16.48
C ARG A 138 -20.11 -11.43 -15.08
N ALA A 139 -19.27 -11.96 -14.18
CA ALA A 139 -19.11 -11.40 -12.85
C ALA A 139 -18.48 -9.99 -12.90
N VAL A 140 -17.43 -9.81 -13.70
CA VAL A 140 -16.79 -8.52 -13.94
C VAL A 140 -17.76 -7.52 -14.57
N GLN A 141 -18.58 -7.94 -15.55
CA GLN A 141 -19.62 -7.09 -16.13
C GLN A 141 -20.64 -6.64 -15.08
N ARG A 142 -21.13 -7.56 -14.24
CA ARG A 142 -22.07 -7.22 -13.17
C ARG A 142 -21.49 -6.21 -12.18
N LEU A 143 -20.20 -6.35 -11.83
CA LEU A 143 -19.49 -5.39 -10.98
C LEU A 143 -19.29 -4.05 -11.68
N GLN A 144 -19.03 -4.05 -12.99
CA GLN A 144 -18.94 -2.83 -13.79
C GLN A 144 -20.29 -2.09 -13.84
N GLU A 145 -21.39 -2.81 -14.08
CA GLU A 145 -22.75 -2.27 -14.07
C GLU A 145 -23.14 -1.72 -12.69
N ALA A 146 -22.64 -2.31 -11.61
CA ALA A 146 -22.80 -1.80 -10.25
C ALA A 146 -21.88 -0.59 -9.94
N GLY A 147 -21.06 -0.15 -10.89
CA GLY A 147 -20.08 0.93 -10.69
C GLY A 147 -18.89 0.56 -9.81
N VAL A 148 -18.73 -0.71 -9.43
CA VAL A 148 -17.60 -1.19 -8.62
C VAL A 148 -16.30 -1.24 -9.43
N LEU A 149 -16.42 -1.57 -10.72
CA LEU A 149 -15.30 -1.64 -11.65
C LEU A 149 -15.48 -0.64 -12.79
N SER A 150 -14.36 -0.05 -13.23
CA SER A 150 -14.30 0.79 -14.42
C SER A 150 -13.33 0.19 -15.45
N PRO A 151 -13.61 0.27 -16.76
CA PRO A 151 -12.64 -0.14 -17.78
C PRO A 151 -11.34 0.67 -17.67
N ALA A 152 -10.19 -0.01 -17.65
CA ALA A 152 -8.86 0.61 -17.49
C ALA A 152 -7.97 0.46 -18.74
N GLY A 153 -8.51 -0.06 -19.84
CA GLY A 153 -7.79 -0.28 -21.10
C GLY A 153 -7.41 -1.75 -21.32
N ARG A 154 -6.28 -1.99 -21.97
CA ARG A 154 -5.74 -3.33 -22.24
C ARG A 154 -4.33 -3.49 -21.69
N VAL A 155 -4.06 -4.60 -21.01
CA VAL A 155 -2.74 -5.02 -20.55
C VAL A 155 -2.35 -6.25 -21.35
N ARG A 156 -1.24 -6.17 -22.12
CA ARG A 156 -0.79 -7.26 -23.01
C ARG A 156 -1.89 -7.80 -23.94
N GLY A 157 -2.73 -6.89 -24.46
CA GLY A 157 -3.84 -7.23 -25.35
C GLY A 157 -5.13 -7.68 -24.65
N VAL A 158 -5.09 -7.94 -23.34
CA VAL A 158 -6.24 -8.39 -22.54
C VAL A 158 -6.92 -7.19 -21.89
N ARG A 159 -8.26 -7.15 -21.89
CA ARG A 159 -9.02 -6.06 -21.25
C ARG A 159 -8.83 -6.10 -19.73
N ALA A 160 -8.60 -4.92 -19.14
CA ALA A 160 -8.43 -4.75 -17.71
C ALA A 160 -9.50 -3.81 -17.14
N TRP A 161 -9.81 -4.02 -15.86
CA TRP A 161 -10.73 -3.21 -15.08
C TRP A 161 -10.09 -2.81 -13.77
N ILE A 162 -10.50 -1.66 -13.25
CA ILE A 162 -9.97 -1.09 -12.02
C ILE A 162 -11.11 -0.74 -11.06
N ALA A 163 -10.90 -1.06 -9.79
CA ALA A 163 -11.74 -0.61 -8.68
C ALA A 163 -11.29 0.77 -8.23
N SER A 164 -11.77 1.80 -8.93
CA SER A 164 -11.33 3.20 -8.76
C SER A 164 -11.40 3.68 -7.31
N ASP A 165 -12.42 3.27 -6.56
CA ASP A 165 -12.61 3.69 -5.17
C ASP A 165 -11.55 3.11 -4.22
N ILE A 166 -11.07 1.89 -4.52
CA ILE A 166 -9.94 1.29 -3.78
C ILE A 166 -8.63 2.00 -4.14
N VAL A 167 -8.44 2.34 -5.42
CA VAL A 167 -7.26 3.07 -5.88
C VAL A 167 -7.23 4.48 -5.27
N ALA A 168 -8.36 5.16 -5.21
CA ALA A 168 -8.49 6.45 -4.54
C ALA A 168 -8.09 6.37 -3.06
N ALA A 169 -8.56 5.37 -2.32
CA ALA A 169 -8.15 5.16 -0.93
C ALA A 169 -6.63 4.93 -0.78
N LEU A 170 -6.01 4.20 -1.72
CA LEU A 170 -4.55 4.01 -1.75
C LEU A 170 -3.79 5.29 -2.08
N ASP A 171 -4.31 6.12 -2.98
CA ASP A 171 -3.71 7.40 -3.34
C ASP A 171 -3.84 8.43 -2.22
N ASP A 172 -4.98 8.49 -1.54
CA ASP A 172 -5.19 9.33 -0.36
C ASP A 172 -4.26 8.93 0.79
N PHE A 173 -4.10 7.63 1.03
CA PHE A 173 -3.11 7.12 1.97
C PHE A 173 -1.70 7.59 1.60
N ALA A 174 -1.34 7.54 0.32
CA ALA A 174 -0.03 7.94 -0.14
C ALA A 174 0.18 9.47 -0.06
N ALA A 175 -0.85 10.26 -0.30
CA ALA A 175 -0.84 11.72 -0.14
C ALA A 175 -0.61 12.10 1.32
N ARG A 176 -1.34 11.48 2.27
CA ARG A 176 -1.13 11.65 3.72
C ARG A 176 0.25 11.20 4.18
N ALA A 177 0.81 10.20 3.52
CA ALA A 177 2.15 9.69 3.78
C ALA A 177 3.27 10.61 3.24
N GLY A 178 2.94 11.71 2.56
CA GLY A 178 3.93 12.65 2.03
C GLY A 178 4.50 12.26 0.66
N ARG A 179 3.75 11.52 -0.19
CA ARG A 179 4.18 11.30 -1.58
C ARG A 179 4.49 12.64 -2.24
N ARG A 180 5.72 12.79 -2.74
CA ARG A 180 6.03 13.70 -3.85
C ARG A 180 5.22 13.23 -5.07
N ILE A 181 4.19 13.97 -5.44
CA ILE A 181 3.74 13.99 -6.83
C ILE A 181 4.90 14.64 -7.59
N ARG A 182 5.65 13.86 -8.38
CA ARG A 182 6.62 14.45 -9.31
C ARG A 182 5.80 15.26 -10.32
N PRO A 183 6.11 16.56 -10.53
CA PRO A 183 5.57 17.30 -11.66
C PRO A 183 6.05 16.72 -12.99
#